data_AF-A0A3Q3CYY2-F1
#
_entry.id   AF-A0A3Q3CYY2-F1
#
_cell.length_a   1.000
_cell.length_b   1.000
_cell.length_c   1.000
_cell.angle_alpha   90.00
_cell.angle_beta   90.00
_cell.angle_gamma   90.00
#
_symmetry.space_group_name_H-M   'P 1'
#
loop_
_entity.id
_entity.type
_entity.pdbx_description
1 polymer ?
#
loop_
_entity_poly.entity_id
_entity_poly.type
_entity_poly.pdbx_seq_one_letter_code
_entity_poly.pdbx_strand_id
1 'polypeptide(L)'
;MAIAHVATEYVFSDFLLKDPTETKYKGIRLELAVDKIVTFLAVGLPLFLISLAFAQEVSVGTQISCFPPTNFSWRQAGYVDSFCWAAVQQQADSSPLWLHKFFPYILLSLAILMYIPALFWRFTAAPHLSSDLSFIMEELDRFYNRAIRLAKNLASLDSKDAPEGTQSASDLTEGCFKYPLVEQYLKTKRFSHRLVVKYLACRGLTLLILLLACIYLGYYILLASLTDEFPCDLRTGVLKNDSMVPSPVQCKLVAVGVFRLLSYINLGVYVILAPLVVYAALGPARQSSSFLRPYEMLPGFGALGLVTPVYNDLSIYLLFLHENLSALKSFKCLQVLELLQEADDEGFDTMCLLRSLGQVKTDVLDSKKTCSHKDNKETDKAEE
;
A
#
# COMPACT_ATOMS: atom_id res chain seq x y z
N MET A 1 -42.75 10.82 21.19
CA MET A 1 -41.72 11.78 20.76
C MET A 1 -40.33 11.55 21.39
N ALA A 2 -40.16 10.82 22.50
CA ALA A 2 -38.83 10.62 23.12
C ALA A 2 -37.91 9.62 22.39
N ILE A 3 -38.45 8.56 21.78
CA ILE A 3 -37.62 7.50 21.13
C ILE A 3 -36.98 8.01 19.83
N ALA A 4 -37.70 8.84 19.06
CA ALA A 4 -37.15 9.50 17.87
C ALA A 4 -36.08 10.53 18.23
N HIS A 5 -36.28 11.31 19.30
CA HIS A 5 -35.31 12.30 19.79
C HIS A 5 -34.03 11.64 20.33
N VAL A 6 -34.15 10.51 21.03
CA VAL A 6 -32.99 9.75 21.51
C VAL A 6 -32.26 9.09 20.33
N ALA A 7 -32.99 8.57 19.34
CA ALA A 7 -32.38 8.02 18.13
C ALA A 7 -31.62 9.08 17.32
N THR A 8 -32.17 10.30 17.16
CA THR A 8 -31.47 11.41 16.52
C THR A 8 -30.28 11.85 17.36
N GLU A 9 -30.39 11.94 18.69
CA GLU A 9 -29.26 12.29 19.55
C GLU A 9 -28.12 11.27 19.47
N TYR A 10 -28.39 9.95 19.43
CA TYR A 10 -27.34 8.92 19.28
C TYR A 10 -26.75 8.85 17.88
N VAL A 11 -27.54 9.08 16.82
CA VAL A 11 -27.06 9.09 15.44
C VAL A 11 -26.26 10.38 15.14
N PHE A 12 -26.68 11.53 15.68
CA PHE A 12 -26.06 12.83 15.41
C PHE A 12 -24.94 13.22 16.40
N SER A 13 -24.93 12.68 17.62
CA SER A 13 -23.78 12.87 18.54
C SER A 13 -22.50 12.19 18.08
N ASP A 14 -22.59 11.21 17.17
CA ASP A 14 -21.45 10.52 16.57
C ASP A 14 -20.76 11.33 15.45
N PHE A 15 -21.36 12.45 15.01
CA PHE A 15 -20.77 13.34 14.01
C PHE A 15 -19.71 14.27 14.59
N LEU A 16 -19.79 14.65 15.87
CA LEU A 16 -18.76 15.48 16.50
C LEU A 16 -17.68 14.57 17.07
N LEU A 17 -16.57 14.44 16.34
CA LEU A 17 -15.47 13.56 16.72
C LEU A 17 -14.88 14.01 18.05
N LYS A 18 -14.98 13.14 19.07
CA LYS A 18 -14.32 13.33 20.37
C LYS A 18 -12.82 13.53 20.16
N ASP A 19 -12.28 14.63 20.70
CA ASP A 19 -10.85 14.95 20.66
C ASP A 19 -10.06 13.76 21.28
N PRO A 20 -9.05 13.21 20.59
CA PRO A 20 -8.44 11.95 21.02
C PRO A 20 -7.48 12.15 22.19
N THR A 21 -7.58 11.26 23.18
CA THR A 21 -6.64 11.13 24.31
C THR A 21 -5.48 10.16 24.02
N GLU A 22 -5.40 9.55 22.82
CA GLU A 22 -4.31 8.65 22.41
C GLU A 22 -3.97 8.77 20.90
N THR A 23 -2.78 8.28 20.51
CA THR A 23 -2.27 8.25 19.13
C THR A 23 -3.16 7.40 18.21
N LYS A 24 -4.18 8.03 17.62
CA LYS A 24 -5.34 7.40 16.94
C LYS A 24 -4.99 6.60 15.68
N TYR A 25 -3.87 6.87 15.02
CA TYR A 25 -3.55 6.29 13.70
C TYR A 25 -2.41 5.26 13.75
N LYS A 26 -2.63 4.11 14.40
CA LYS A 26 -1.67 2.99 14.48
C LYS A 26 -1.68 2.02 13.26
N GLY A 27 -2.37 2.36 12.16
CA GLY A 27 -2.63 1.43 11.05
C GLY A 27 -2.63 2.04 9.65
N ILE A 28 -1.93 3.16 9.45
CA ILE A 28 -1.88 3.85 8.15
C ILE A 28 -1.25 2.96 7.09
N ARG A 29 -1.91 2.84 5.94
CA ARG A 29 -1.35 2.15 4.77
C ARG A 29 -0.29 3.02 4.12
N LEU A 30 0.96 2.57 4.23
CA LEU A 30 2.17 3.25 3.75
C LEU A 30 2.70 2.67 2.43
N GLU A 31 2.03 1.64 1.94
CA GLU A 31 2.26 1.01 0.65
C GLU A 31 0.91 0.86 -0.05
N LEU A 32 0.88 1.21 -1.33
CA LEU A 32 -0.31 1.07 -2.17
C LEU A 32 -0.74 -0.41 -2.23
N ALA A 33 -2.04 -0.69 -2.27
CA ALA A 33 -2.52 -2.07 -2.30
C ALA A 33 -1.99 -2.84 -3.52
N VAL A 34 -1.96 -2.17 -4.68
CA VAL A 34 -1.40 -2.69 -5.94
C VAL A 34 0.10 -2.99 -5.77
N ASP A 35 0.82 -2.09 -5.14
CA ASP A 35 2.27 -2.19 -4.96
C ASP A 35 2.66 -3.36 -4.05
N LYS A 36 1.84 -3.62 -3.03
CA LYS A 36 1.98 -4.77 -2.14
C LYS A 36 1.71 -6.09 -2.87
N ILE A 37 0.68 -6.16 -3.70
CA ILE A 37 0.37 -7.33 -4.52
C ILE A 37 1.50 -7.62 -5.52
N VAL A 38 1.99 -6.59 -6.21
CA VAL A 38 3.13 -6.70 -7.13
C VAL A 38 4.35 -7.26 -6.40
N THR A 39 4.71 -6.70 -5.24
CA THR A 39 5.88 -7.15 -4.49
C THR A 39 5.71 -8.59 -4.00
N PHE A 40 4.53 -8.93 -3.48
CA PHE A 40 4.23 -10.28 -3.01
C PHE A 40 4.29 -11.32 -4.14
N LEU A 41 3.70 -11.04 -5.30
CA LEU A 41 3.75 -11.94 -6.45
C LEU A 41 5.15 -12.01 -7.06
N ALA A 42 5.83 -10.88 -7.23
CA ALA A 42 7.15 -10.83 -7.84
C ALA A 42 8.23 -11.57 -7.04
N VAL A 43 8.16 -11.50 -5.70
CA VAL A 43 9.13 -12.13 -4.79
C VAL A 43 8.65 -13.51 -4.33
N GLY A 44 7.36 -13.66 -4.01
CA GLY A 44 6.79 -14.90 -3.48
C GLY A 44 6.73 -16.02 -4.52
N LEU A 45 6.40 -15.70 -5.77
CA LEU A 45 6.32 -16.70 -6.84
C LEU A 45 7.67 -17.40 -7.08
N PRO A 46 8.81 -16.72 -7.35
CA PRO A 46 10.07 -17.42 -7.57
C PRO A 46 10.50 -18.23 -6.36
N LEU A 47 10.29 -17.75 -5.13
CA LEU A 47 10.60 -18.52 -3.90
C LEU A 47 9.75 -19.78 -3.78
N PHE A 48 8.46 -19.69 -4.10
CA PHE A 48 7.56 -20.84 -4.12
C PHE A 48 7.97 -21.87 -5.19
N LEU A 49 8.28 -21.41 -6.40
CA LEU A 49 8.74 -22.27 -7.49
C LEU A 49 10.07 -22.95 -7.16
N ILE A 50 11.03 -22.24 -6.54
CA ILE A 50 12.28 -22.83 -6.06
C ILE A 50 12.01 -23.92 -5.01
N SER A 51 11.07 -23.67 -4.10
CA SER A 51 10.71 -24.64 -3.05
C SER A 51 10.10 -25.91 -3.64
N LEU A 52 9.24 -25.77 -4.66
CA LEU A 52 8.69 -26.89 -5.43
C LEU A 52 9.78 -27.66 -6.18
N ALA A 53 10.71 -26.95 -6.82
CA ALA A 53 11.85 -27.58 -7.49
C ALA A 53 12.67 -28.43 -6.53
N PHE A 54 13.04 -27.88 -5.36
CA PHE A 54 13.80 -28.65 -4.36
C PHE A 54 13.02 -29.84 -3.79
N ALA A 55 11.70 -29.71 -3.60
CA ALA A 55 10.87 -30.84 -3.17
C ALA A 55 10.89 -31.99 -4.19
N GLN A 56 10.92 -31.66 -5.48
CA GLN A 56 11.01 -32.65 -6.55
C GLN A 56 12.40 -33.26 -6.66
N GLU A 57 13.46 -32.47 -6.48
CA GLU A 57 14.85 -32.97 -6.46
C GLU A 57 15.07 -34.01 -5.36
N VAL A 58 14.55 -33.77 -4.16
CA VAL A 58 14.63 -34.72 -3.04
C VAL A 58 13.86 -36.02 -3.33
N SER A 59 12.82 -35.96 -4.16
CA SER A 59 11.95 -37.10 -4.47
C SER A 59 12.43 -37.93 -5.67
N VAL A 60 12.96 -37.29 -6.71
CA VAL A 60 13.35 -37.93 -7.99
C VAL A 60 14.80 -38.41 -8.00
N GLY A 61 15.66 -37.90 -7.11
CA GLY A 61 17.03 -38.37 -6.94
C GLY A 61 18.07 -37.45 -7.61
N THR A 62 18.90 -37.99 -8.50
CA THR A 62 20.04 -37.24 -9.06
C THR A 62 19.63 -36.30 -10.20
N GLN A 63 20.23 -35.11 -10.24
CA GLN A 63 19.99 -34.06 -11.24
C GLN A 63 20.45 -34.44 -12.66
N ILE A 64 21.40 -35.35 -12.74
CA ILE A 64 22.04 -35.85 -13.95
C ILE A 64 21.93 -37.36 -13.99
N SER A 65 21.76 -37.89 -15.20
CA SER A 65 21.94 -39.32 -15.48
C SER A 65 22.85 -39.45 -16.69
N CYS A 66 24.02 -40.04 -16.50
CA CYS A 66 24.92 -40.43 -17.57
C CYS A 66 24.70 -41.89 -17.93
N PHE A 67 24.96 -42.24 -19.20
CA PHE A 67 24.84 -43.60 -19.72
C PHE A 67 26.22 -44.27 -19.83
N PRO A 68 26.85 -44.72 -18.73
CA PRO A 68 28.14 -45.39 -18.79
C PRO A 68 28.01 -46.77 -19.47
N PRO A 69 29.11 -47.31 -20.03
CA PRO A 69 29.10 -48.65 -20.60
C PRO A 69 28.80 -49.72 -19.54
N THR A 70 28.23 -50.85 -19.97
CA THR A 70 27.85 -51.98 -19.10
C THR A 70 29.02 -52.62 -18.34
N ASN A 71 30.26 -52.34 -18.74
CA ASN A 71 31.47 -52.83 -18.08
C ASN A 71 31.80 -52.10 -16.77
N PHE A 72 31.07 -51.03 -16.43
CA PHE A 72 31.33 -50.24 -15.22
C PHE A 72 30.55 -50.79 -14.02
N SER A 73 31.23 -50.83 -12.87
CA SER A 73 30.59 -51.13 -11.58
C SER A 73 29.67 -49.98 -11.13
N TRP A 74 28.77 -50.28 -10.18
CA TRP A 74 27.87 -49.27 -9.60
C TRP A 74 28.60 -48.03 -9.05
N ARG A 75 29.76 -48.23 -8.41
CA ARG A 75 30.58 -47.13 -7.89
C ARG A 75 31.22 -46.30 -9.00
N GLN A 76 31.62 -46.93 -10.10
CA GLN A 76 32.15 -46.22 -11.26
C GLN A 76 31.05 -45.42 -11.98
N ALA A 77 29.83 -45.95 -12.09
CA ALA A 77 28.69 -45.20 -12.62
C ALA A 77 28.39 -43.94 -11.78
N GLY A 78 28.34 -44.06 -10.45
CA GLY A 78 28.17 -42.89 -9.57
C GLY A 78 29.34 -41.88 -9.64
N TYR A 79 30.57 -42.35 -9.91
CA TYR A 79 31.70 -41.47 -10.19
C TYR A 79 31.51 -40.68 -11.49
N VAL A 80 31.03 -41.33 -12.56
CA VAL A 80 30.76 -40.66 -13.84
C VAL A 80 29.70 -39.57 -13.69
N ASP A 81 28.58 -39.87 -13.00
CA ASP A 81 27.51 -38.88 -12.77
C ASP A 81 28.02 -37.66 -11.99
N SER A 82 28.76 -37.88 -10.90
CA SER A 82 29.29 -36.80 -10.07
C SER A 82 30.40 -36.00 -10.77
N PHE A 83 31.28 -36.67 -11.51
CA PHE A 83 32.33 -36.02 -12.30
C PHE A 83 31.72 -35.14 -13.40
N CYS A 84 30.77 -35.66 -14.17
CA CYS A 84 30.12 -34.90 -15.24
C CYS A 84 29.28 -33.74 -14.71
N TRP A 85 28.66 -33.87 -13.54
CA TRP A 85 28.00 -32.75 -12.86
C TRP A 85 28.95 -31.63 -12.44
N ALA A 86 30.17 -31.97 -12.03
CA ALA A 86 31.20 -30.99 -11.69
C ALA A 86 31.81 -30.37 -12.95
N ALA A 87 32.11 -31.19 -13.96
CA ALA A 87 32.72 -30.80 -15.23
C ALA A 87 31.79 -29.95 -16.12
N VAL A 88 30.47 -29.98 -15.88
CA VAL A 88 29.49 -29.14 -16.57
C VAL A 88 29.82 -27.64 -16.54
N GLN A 89 30.60 -27.20 -15.54
CA GLN A 89 31.06 -25.82 -15.40
C GLN A 89 32.28 -25.48 -16.28
N GLN A 90 33.09 -26.47 -16.64
CA GLN A 90 34.36 -26.29 -17.37
C GLN A 90 34.21 -26.49 -18.88
N GLN A 91 33.12 -27.11 -19.33
CA GLN A 91 32.82 -27.37 -20.74
C GLN A 91 32.37 -26.07 -21.45
N ALA A 92 33.29 -25.12 -21.65
CA ALA A 92 33.01 -23.78 -22.19
C ALA A 92 32.65 -23.77 -23.70
N ASP A 93 32.98 -24.84 -24.43
CA ASP A 93 32.86 -24.88 -25.91
C ASP A 93 31.49 -25.35 -26.42
N SER A 94 30.61 -25.87 -25.56
CA SER A 94 29.30 -26.39 -25.95
C SER A 94 28.22 -25.87 -25.00
N SER A 95 27.53 -24.80 -25.43
CA SER A 95 26.32 -24.20 -24.85
C SER A 95 26.34 -23.82 -23.34
N PRO A 96 25.48 -22.89 -22.87
CA PRO A 96 25.44 -22.45 -21.47
C PRO A 96 24.81 -23.50 -20.52
N LEU A 97 25.38 -24.70 -20.39
CA LEU A 97 24.87 -25.72 -19.46
C LEU A 97 24.92 -25.29 -17.99
N TRP A 98 25.83 -24.36 -17.67
CA TRP A 98 25.91 -23.72 -16.36
C TRP A 98 24.56 -23.12 -15.92
N LEU A 99 23.77 -22.62 -16.87
CA LEU A 99 22.47 -22.01 -16.57
C LEU A 99 21.50 -22.97 -15.88
N HIS A 100 21.53 -24.26 -16.22
CA HIS A 100 20.67 -25.27 -15.60
C HIS A 100 21.11 -25.59 -14.17
N LYS A 101 22.42 -25.66 -13.92
CA LYS A 101 22.97 -25.92 -12.58
C LYS A 101 22.70 -24.78 -11.61
N PHE A 102 22.81 -23.54 -12.09
CA PHE A 102 22.65 -22.34 -11.26
C PHE A 102 21.23 -21.76 -11.27
N PHE A 103 20.29 -22.39 -11.96
CA PHE A 103 18.93 -21.87 -12.13
C PHE A 103 18.22 -21.51 -10.80
N PRO A 104 18.18 -22.37 -9.76
CA PRO A 104 17.54 -22.01 -8.49
C PRO A 104 18.23 -20.82 -7.79
N TYR A 105 19.56 -20.72 -7.91
CA TYR A 105 20.34 -19.62 -7.33
C TYR A 105 20.08 -18.30 -8.05
N ILE A 106 19.94 -18.34 -9.38
CA ILE A 106 19.62 -17.15 -10.18
C ILE A 106 18.21 -16.67 -9.84
N LEU A 107 17.21 -17.57 -9.77
CA LEU A 107 15.86 -17.20 -9.34
C LEU A 107 15.83 -16.62 -7.92
N LEU A 108 16.62 -17.17 -7.00
CA LEU A 108 16.75 -16.62 -5.64
C LEU A 108 17.36 -15.21 -5.67
N SER A 109 18.41 -15.01 -6.47
CA SER A 109 19.04 -13.70 -6.62
C SER A 109 18.08 -12.67 -7.22
N LEU A 110 17.24 -13.08 -8.19
CA LEU A 110 16.21 -12.23 -8.78
C LEU A 110 15.13 -11.88 -7.74
N ALA A 111 14.71 -12.83 -6.91
CA ALA A 111 13.75 -12.58 -5.83
C ALA A 111 14.30 -11.56 -4.81
N ILE A 112 15.56 -11.68 -4.44
CA ILE A 112 16.25 -10.71 -3.56
C ILE A 112 16.32 -9.34 -4.23
N LEU A 113 16.74 -9.29 -5.50
CA LEU A 113 16.86 -8.04 -6.26
C LEU A 113 15.50 -7.32 -6.41
N MET A 114 14.42 -8.08 -6.65
CA MET A 114 13.05 -7.57 -6.71
C MET A 114 12.53 -7.03 -5.36
N TYR A 115 13.09 -7.48 -4.23
CA TYR A 115 12.72 -7.02 -2.90
C TYR A 115 13.43 -5.72 -2.47
N ILE A 116 14.61 -5.42 -3.03
CA ILE A 116 15.41 -4.22 -2.69
C ILE A 116 14.63 -2.91 -2.86
N PRO A 117 13.89 -2.65 -3.96
CA PRO A 117 13.12 -1.41 -4.11
C PRO A 117 12.05 -1.23 -3.01
N ALA A 118 11.40 -2.32 -2.59
CA ALA A 118 10.40 -2.30 -1.53
C ALA A 118 11.02 -1.98 -0.17
N LEU A 119 12.18 -2.58 0.14
CA LEU A 119 12.95 -2.25 1.34
C LEU A 119 13.39 -0.78 1.34
N PHE A 120 13.91 -0.30 0.21
CA PHE A 120 14.34 1.08 0.07
C PHE A 120 13.18 2.06 0.30
N TRP A 121 12.00 1.79 -0.24
CA TRP A 121 10.79 2.59 0.02
C TRP A 121 10.43 2.60 1.50
N ARG A 122 10.41 1.41 2.13
CA ARG A 122 10.06 1.23 3.54
C ARG A 122 11.01 1.98 4.49
N PHE A 123 12.30 2.04 4.19
CA PHE A 123 13.27 2.73 5.04
C PHE A 123 13.37 4.23 4.75
N THR A 124 13.19 4.67 3.50
CA THR A 124 13.52 6.06 3.12
C THR A 124 12.31 6.97 2.92
N ALA A 125 11.12 6.44 2.65
CA ALA A 125 9.94 7.20 2.31
C ALA A 125 8.79 6.94 3.30
N ALA A 126 8.57 5.69 3.71
CA ALA A 126 7.48 5.33 4.62
C ALA A 126 7.47 6.11 5.96
N PRO A 127 8.59 6.32 6.70
CA PRO A 127 8.52 7.07 7.97
C PRO A 127 8.21 8.56 7.78
N HIS A 128 8.65 9.16 6.67
CA HIS A 128 8.31 10.54 6.34
C HIS A 128 6.83 10.67 5.94
N LEU A 129 6.37 9.74 5.10
CA LEU A 129 4.99 9.68 4.65
C LEU A 129 4.02 9.39 5.80
N SER A 130 4.38 8.54 6.76
CA SER A 130 3.51 8.24 7.91
C SER A 130 3.30 9.45 8.81
N SER A 131 4.37 10.20 9.11
CA SER A 131 4.28 11.42 9.90
C SER A 131 3.41 12.47 9.20
N ASP A 132 3.69 12.73 7.92
CA ASP A 132 3.00 13.76 7.16
C ASP A 132 1.52 13.40 6.92
N LEU A 133 1.21 12.13 6.64
CA LEU A 133 -0.17 11.69 6.40
C LEU A 133 -0.99 11.66 7.69
N SER A 134 -0.39 11.25 8.81
CA SER A 134 -1.04 11.35 10.13
C SER A 134 -1.40 12.80 10.45
N PHE A 135 -0.47 13.72 10.22
CA PHE A 135 -0.68 15.14 10.43
C PHE A 135 -1.80 15.69 9.55
N ILE A 136 -1.80 15.37 8.24
CA ILE A 136 -2.87 15.80 7.33
C ILE A 136 -4.23 15.27 7.79
N MET A 137 -4.32 13.99 8.15
CA MET A 137 -5.59 13.38 8.58
C MET A 137 -6.11 13.98 9.90
N GLU A 138 -5.24 14.19 10.88
CA GLU A 138 -5.62 14.82 12.16
C GLU A 138 -6.11 16.24 11.94
N GLU A 139 -5.43 17.00 11.09
CA GLU A 139 -5.78 18.39 10.84
C GLU A 139 -7.05 18.52 9.98
N LEU A 140 -7.36 17.54 9.12
CA LEU A 140 -8.65 17.42 8.44
C LEU A 140 -9.80 17.14 9.42
N ASP A 141 -9.62 16.20 10.36
CA ASP A 141 -10.60 15.93 11.41
C ASP A 141 -10.81 17.17 12.31
N ARG A 142 -9.73 17.89 12.62
CA ARG A 142 -9.77 19.14 13.41
C ARG A 142 -10.47 20.27 12.66
N PHE A 143 -10.23 20.40 11.36
CA PHE A 143 -10.89 21.38 10.51
C PHE A 143 -12.40 21.14 10.45
N TYR A 144 -12.82 19.88 10.26
CA TYR A 144 -14.22 19.48 10.33
C TYR A 144 -14.87 19.81 11.69
N ASN A 145 -14.20 19.47 12.80
CA ASN A 145 -14.68 19.80 14.14
C ASN A 145 -14.80 21.32 14.38
N ARG A 146 -13.87 22.14 13.86
CA ARG A 146 -13.93 23.60 13.92
C ARG A 146 -15.13 24.14 13.13
N ALA A 147 -15.38 23.61 11.94
CA ALA A 147 -16.52 24.00 11.12
C ALA A 147 -17.86 23.69 11.81
N ILE A 148 -18.01 22.51 12.42
CA ILE A 148 -19.22 22.18 13.20
C ILE A 148 -19.38 23.09 14.41
N ARG A 149 -18.30 23.34 15.18
CA ARG A 149 -18.35 24.25 16.34
C ARG A 149 -18.77 25.67 15.92
N LEU A 150 -18.30 26.13 14.77
CA LEU A 150 -18.70 27.42 14.21
C LEU A 150 -20.18 27.41 13.82
N ALA A 151 -20.64 26.39 13.09
CA ALA A 151 -22.05 26.25 12.74
C ALA A 151 -22.96 26.22 13.99
N LYS A 152 -22.52 25.53 15.05
CA LYS A 152 -23.21 25.53 16.35
C LYS A 152 -23.26 26.93 17.00
N ASN A 153 -22.15 27.66 17.00
CA ASN A 153 -22.11 29.01 17.57
C ASN A 153 -23.03 29.97 16.81
N LEU A 154 -23.05 29.90 15.48
CA LEU A 154 -23.97 30.68 14.65
C LEU A 154 -25.44 30.31 14.90
N ALA A 155 -25.74 29.02 15.05
CA ALA A 155 -27.08 28.55 15.41
C ALA A 155 -27.57 29.12 16.75
N SER A 156 -26.67 29.20 17.75
CA SER A 156 -27.00 29.69 19.09
C SER A 156 -27.12 31.22 19.18
N LEU A 157 -26.52 31.95 18.24
CA LEU A 157 -26.67 33.41 18.14
C LEU A 157 -28.02 33.78 17.52
N ASP A 158 -28.53 32.97 16.59
CA ASP A 158 -29.81 33.17 15.90
C ASP A 158 -31.03 32.88 16.81
N SER A 159 -30.86 32.05 17.85
CA SER A 159 -31.92 31.73 18.81
C SER A 159 -32.03 32.70 19.99
N LYS A 160 -31.07 33.62 20.15
CA LYS A 160 -31.05 34.65 21.20
C LYS A 160 -31.28 36.02 20.57
N ASP A 161 -32.55 36.41 20.45
CA ASP A 161 -32.92 37.79 20.15
C ASP A 161 -32.43 38.73 21.27
N ALA A 162 -31.35 39.50 21.01
CA ALA A 162 -31.04 40.87 21.48
C ALA A 162 -29.53 41.10 21.75
N PRO A 163 -29.06 42.38 21.79
CA PRO A 163 -29.22 43.49 20.86
C PRO A 163 -27.87 43.82 20.16
N GLU A 164 -27.88 44.79 19.25
CA GLU A 164 -26.71 45.33 18.53
C GLU A 164 -25.44 45.43 19.40
N GLY A 165 -24.47 44.54 19.15
CA GLY A 165 -23.26 44.40 19.97
C GLY A 165 -22.18 43.52 19.34
N THR A 166 -21.74 43.88 18.14
CA THR A 166 -20.37 43.72 17.61
C THR A 166 -19.62 42.38 17.81
N GLN A 167 -20.20 41.26 17.39
CA GLN A 167 -19.41 40.18 16.79
C GLN A 167 -20.19 39.66 15.59
N SER A 168 -19.89 40.22 14.40
CA SER A 168 -20.58 39.77 13.20
C SER A 168 -20.28 38.30 12.97
N ALA A 169 -21.23 37.54 12.41
CA ALA A 169 -21.01 36.16 11.98
C ALA A 169 -19.74 36.02 11.10
N SER A 170 -19.37 37.11 10.40
CA SER A 170 -18.16 37.24 9.59
C SER A 170 -16.86 37.39 10.42
N ASP A 171 -16.88 38.09 11.56
CA ASP A 171 -15.72 38.18 12.45
C ASP A 171 -15.40 36.84 13.14
N LEU A 172 -16.45 36.05 13.43
CA LEU A 172 -16.32 34.72 14.03
C LEU A 172 -15.79 33.68 13.02
N THR A 173 -16.19 33.79 11.75
CA THR A 173 -15.64 32.98 10.64
C THR A 173 -14.20 33.36 10.33
N GLU A 174 -13.86 34.65 10.32
CA GLU A 174 -12.49 35.14 10.13
C GLU A 174 -11.54 34.77 11.28
N GLY A 175 -12.02 34.73 12.53
CA GLY A 175 -11.23 34.30 13.69
C GLY A 175 -10.95 32.80 13.72
N CYS A 176 -11.91 31.97 13.30
CA CYS A 176 -11.81 30.50 13.36
C CYS A 176 -10.98 29.90 12.21
N PHE A 177 -11.04 30.51 11.02
CA PHE A 177 -10.38 30.02 9.79
C PHE A 177 -9.16 30.85 9.35
N LYS A 178 -8.64 31.72 10.22
CA LYS A 178 -7.61 32.71 9.87
C LYS A 178 -6.33 32.15 9.23
N TYR A 179 -6.04 30.85 9.38
CA TYR A 179 -5.03 30.14 8.60
C TYR A 179 -5.44 28.68 8.39
N PRO A 180 -5.91 28.28 7.19
CA PRO A 180 -6.06 26.87 6.86
C PRO A 180 -4.67 26.27 6.71
N LEU A 181 -4.09 25.84 7.83
CA LEU A 181 -2.77 25.18 7.92
C LEU A 181 -2.65 24.04 6.91
N VAL A 182 -3.74 23.29 6.70
CA VAL A 182 -3.81 22.19 5.72
C VAL A 182 -3.61 22.70 4.29
N GLU A 183 -4.29 23.79 3.91
CA GLU A 183 -4.20 24.32 2.54
C GLU A 183 -2.80 24.89 2.26
N GLN A 184 -2.23 25.64 3.21
CA GLN A 184 -0.87 26.18 3.11
C GLN A 184 0.17 25.05 3.07
N TYR A 185 -0.06 23.98 3.84
CA TYR A 185 0.79 22.80 3.84
C TYR A 185 0.75 22.05 2.50
N LEU A 186 -0.45 21.84 1.93
CA LEU A 186 -0.63 21.23 0.61
C LEU A 186 -0.01 22.10 -0.51
N LYS A 187 -0.14 23.43 -0.42
CA LYS A 187 0.53 24.38 -1.33
C LYS A 187 2.06 24.29 -1.24
N THR A 188 2.61 24.17 -0.03
CA THR A 188 4.06 24.00 0.16
C THR A 188 4.55 22.68 -0.43
N LYS A 189 3.79 21.58 -0.25
CA LYS A 189 4.11 20.27 -0.82
C LYS A 189 3.96 20.20 -2.34
N ARG A 190 3.27 21.16 -2.97
CA ARG A 190 3.20 21.27 -4.44
C ARG A 190 4.55 21.60 -5.08
N PHE A 191 5.44 22.31 -4.40
CA PHE A 191 6.75 22.73 -4.93
C PHE A 191 7.88 21.73 -4.64
N SER A 192 7.62 20.68 -3.86
CA SER A 192 8.59 19.63 -3.58
C SER A 192 8.41 18.46 -4.55
N HIS A 193 9.52 17.86 -4.97
CA HIS A 193 9.54 16.68 -5.85
C HIS A 193 10.36 15.51 -5.27
N ARG A 194 10.88 15.64 -4.04
CA ARG A 194 11.80 14.66 -3.46
C ARG A 194 11.12 13.31 -3.23
N LEU A 195 9.84 13.31 -2.85
CA LEU A 195 9.08 12.09 -2.62
C LEU A 195 8.69 11.42 -3.95
N VAL A 196 8.30 12.20 -4.96
CA VAL A 196 8.03 11.71 -6.32
C VAL A 196 9.23 11.05 -6.94
N VAL A 197 10.40 11.69 -6.86
CA VAL A 197 11.63 11.12 -7.42
C VAL A 197 11.96 9.78 -6.75
N LYS A 198 11.84 9.67 -5.42
CA LYS A 198 12.05 8.39 -4.71
C LYS A 198 11.03 7.33 -5.14
N TYR A 199 9.75 7.68 -5.24
CA TYR A 199 8.69 6.75 -5.66
C TYR A 199 8.91 6.25 -7.08
N LEU A 200 9.15 7.16 -8.02
CA LEU A 200 9.35 6.84 -9.42
C LEU A 200 10.66 6.06 -9.63
N ALA A 201 11.72 6.38 -8.88
CA ALA A 201 12.96 5.61 -8.89
C ALA A 201 12.74 4.17 -8.41
N CYS A 202 11.99 3.96 -7.31
CA CYS A 202 11.63 2.61 -6.86
C CYS A 202 10.86 1.85 -7.93
N ARG A 203 9.82 2.46 -8.51
CA ARG A 203 8.97 1.83 -9.54
C ARG A 203 9.75 1.54 -10.82
N GLY A 204 10.57 2.48 -11.26
CA GLY A 204 11.45 2.32 -12.42
C GLY A 204 12.48 1.21 -12.21
N LEU A 205 13.07 1.12 -11.01
CA LEU A 205 13.98 0.03 -10.66
C LEU A 205 13.27 -1.33 -10.64
N THR A 206 12.08 -1.43 -10.05
CA THR A 206 11.27 -2.66 -10.09
C THR A 206 10.94 -3.07 -11.52
N LEU A 207 10.55 -2.12 -12.37
CA LEU A 207 10.25 -2.38 -13.78
C LEU A 207 11.49 -2.84 -14.55
N LEU A 208 12.64 -2.20 -14.33
CA LEU A 208 13.90 -2.59 -14.94
C LEU A 208 14.31 -4.02 -14.57
N ILE A 209 14.25 -4.36 -13.28
CA ILE A 209 14.59 -5.71 -12.80
C ILE A 209 13.62 -6.74 -13.38
N LEU A 210 12.32 -6.41 -13.45
CA LEU A 210 11.30 -7.28 -14.03
C LEU A 210 11.56 -7.53 -15.52
N LEU A 211 11.89 -6.50 -16.31
CA LEU A 211 12.24 -6.66 -17.72
C LEU A 211 13.49 -7.51 -17.91
N LEU A 212 14.54 -7.29 -17.10
CA LEU A 212 15.75 -8.11 -17.12
C LEU A 212 15.44 -9.58 -16.78
N ALA A 213 14.56 -9.82 -15.80
CA ALA A 213 14.11 -11.16 -15.44
C ALA A 213 13.33 -11.82 -16.58
N CYS A 214 12.44 -11.10 -17.26
CA CYS A 214 11.72 -11.60 -18.44
C CYS A 214 12.66 -11.97 -19.58
N ILE A 215 13.66 -11.14 -19.87
CA ILE A 215 14.68 -11.41 -20.89
C ILE A 215 15.48 -12.66 -20.52
N TYR A 216 15.91 -12.77 -19.26
CA TYR A 216 16.63 -13.95 -18.77
C TYR A 216 15.78 -15.24 -18.87
N LEU A 217 14.53 -15.20 -18.40
CA LEU A 217 13.61 -16.34 -18.47
C LEU A 217 13.30 -16.74 -19.92
N GLY A 218 13.10 -15.75 -20.80
CA GLY A 218 12.91 -15.99 -22.24
C GLY A 218 14.14 -16.63 -22.89
N TYR A 219 15.33 -16.14 -22.56
CA TYR A 219 16.59 -16.74 -23.01
C TYR A 219 16.76 -18.17 -22.50
N TYR A 220 16.45 -18.42 -21.22
CA TYR A 220 16.50 -19.75 -20.61
C TYR A 220 15.56 -20.72 -21.31
N ILE A 221 14.31 -20.32 -21.59
CA ILE A 221 13.32 -21.17 -22.26
C ILE A 221 13.79 -21.57 -23.67
N LEU A 222 14.33 -20.61 -24.43
CA LEU A 222 14.84 -20.87 -25.78
C LEU A 222 16.02 -21.85 -25.74
N LEU A 223 16.93 -21.67 -24.78
CA LEU A 223 18.11 -22.50 -24.63
C LEU A 223 17.77 -23.91 -24.13
N ALA A 224 16.92 -24.00 -23.10
CA ALA A 224 16.48 -25.27 -22.51
C ALA A 224 15.76 -26.18 -23.51
N SER A 225 15.21 -25.64 -24.61
CA SER A 225 14.63 -26.47 -25.67
C SER A 225 15.67 -27.20 -26.53
N LEU A 226 16.95 -26.82 -26.45
CA LEU A 226 18.01 -27.28 -27.36
C LEU A 226 19.11 -28.05 -26.64
N THR A 227 19.22 -27.98 -25.31
CA THR A 227 20.41 -28.41 -24.55
C THR A 227 20.12 -29.38 -23.39
N ASP A 228 19.25 -30.37 -23.61
CA ASP A 228 18.94 -31.39 -22.59
C ASP A 228 20.02 -32.48 -22.47
N GLU A 229 20.81 -32.69 -23.53
CA GLU A 229 21.79 -33.76 -23.64
C GLU A 229 23.17 -33.22 -24.03
N PHE A 230 24.22 -33.72 -23.38
CA PHE A 230 25.59 -33.31 -23.68
C PHE A 230 26.59 -34.48 -23.57
N PRO A 231 27.62 -34.48 -24.43
CA PRO A 231 28.72 -35.42 -24.32
C PRO A 231 29.69 -34.96 -23.21
N CYS A 232 29.98 -35.83 -22.25
CA CYS A 232 30.95 -35.60 -21.17
C CYS A 232 32.20 -36.45 -21.39
N ASP A 233 33.37 -35.80 -21.49
CA ASP A 233 34.64 -36.51 -21.59
C ASP A 233 35.29 -36.71 -20.21
N LEU A 234 35.50 -37.98 -19.85
CA LEU A 234 36.12 -38.40 -18.59
C LEU A 234 37.66 -38.34 -18.63
N ARG A 235 38.25 -38.16 -19.82
CA ARG A 235 39.70 -38.24 -20.06
C ARG A 235 40.46 -36.99 -19.61
N THR A 236 40.42 -36.73 -18.31
CA THR A 236 41.18 -35.65 -17.68
C THR A 236 42.20 -36.18 -16.68
N GLY A 237 43.32 -35.47 -16.52
CA GLY A 237 44.37 -35.83 -15.57
C GLY A 237 44.95 -37.23 -15.77
N VAL A 238 44.86 -38.06 -14.71
CA VAL A 238 45.42 -39.43 -14.68
C VAL A 238 44.70 -40.38 -15.64
N LEU A 239 43.41 -40.15 -15.92
CA LEU A 239 42.60 -40.98 -16.81
C LEU A 239 42.75 -40.63 -18.29
N LYS A 240 43.63 -39.68 -18.64
CA LYS A 240 43.84 -39.22 -20.02
C LYS A 240 44.42 -40.31 -20.94
N ASN A 241 45.27 -41.18 -20.40
CA ASN A 241 45.96 -42.25 -21.16
C ASN A 241 45.35 -43.64 -20.95
N ASP A 242 44.25 -43.74 -20.20
CA ASP A 242 43.64 -45.04 -19.89
C ASP A 242 42.71 -45.49 -21.04
N SER A 243 43.06 -46.60 -21.68
CA SER A 243 42.26 -47.20 -22.75
C SER A 243 40.98 -47.88 -22.25
N MET A 244 40.83 -48.11 -20.95
CA MET A 244 39.61 -48.68 -20.35
C MET A 244 38.46 -47.68 -20.26
N VAL A 245 38.74 -46.37 -20.40
CA VAL A 245 37.72 -45.30 -20.37
C VAL A 245 37.22 -45.03 -21.79
N PRO A 246 35.90 -45.22 -22.06
CA PRO A 246 35.32 -44.98 -23.38
C PRO A 246 35.41 -43.50 -23.78
N SER A 247 35.22 -43.25 -25.07
CA SER A 247 34.97 -41.92 -25.66
C SER A 247 33.71 -41.27 -25.05
N PRO A 248 33.40 -39.97 -25.31
CA PRO A 248 32.58 -39.18 -24.40
C PRO A 248 31.22 -39.83 -24.10
N VAL A 249 30.88 -39.87 -22.81
CA VAL A 249 29.65 -40.48 -22.31
C VAL A 249 28.51 -39.50 -22.50
N GLN A 250 27.38 -39.97 -23.02
CA GLN A 250 26.19 -39.14 -23.15
C GLN A 250 25.55 -38.97 -21.77
N CYS A 251 25.41 -37.72 -21.34
CA CYS A 251 24.72 -37.35 -20.10
C CYS A 251 23.48 -36.53 -20.41
N LYS A 252 22.42 -36.78 -19.63
CA LYS A 252 21.15 -36.08 -19.73
C LYS A 252 20.81 -35.43 -18.40
N LEU A 253 20.38 -34.17 -18.44
CA LEU A 253 19.84 -33.50 -17.25
C LEU A 253 18.35 -33.85 -17.12
N VAL A 254 17.98 -34.48 -16.00
CA VAL A 254 16.60 -34.95 -15.78
C VAL A 254 15.66 -33.82 -15.36
N ALA A 255 16.20 -32.79 -14.70
CA ALA A 255 15.42 -31.69 -14.12
C ALA A 255 15.07 -30.55 -15.12
N VAL A 256 15.57 -30.57 -16.36
CA VAL A 256 15.40 -29.43 -17.30
C VAL A 256 13.93 -29.22 -17.69
N GLY A 257 13.15 -30.30 -17.84
CA GLY A 257 11.72 -30.21 -18.15
C GLY A 257 10.93 -29.48 -17.06
N VAL A 258 11.28 -29.71 -15.79
CA VAL A 258 10.68 -29.04 -14.63
C VAL A 258 11.06 -27.57 -14.63
N PHE A 259 12.35 -27.25 -14.73
CA PHE A 259 12.81 -25.85 -14.77
C PHE A 259 12.24 -25.07 -15.95
N ARG A 260 12.01 -25.72 -17.10
CA ARG A 260 11.33 -25.12 -18.25
C ARG A 260 9.88 -24.78 -17.92
N LEU A 261 9.13 -25.70 -17.33
CA LEU A 261 7.75 -25.45 -16.90
C LEU A 261 7.68 -24.31 -15.88
N LEU A 262 8.55 -24.33 -14.87
CA LEU A 262 8.66 -23.28 -13.86
C LEU A 262 8.99 -21.93 -14.50
N SER A 263 9.88 -21.90 -15.50
CA SER A 263 10.24 -20.68 -16.23
C SER A 263 9.09 -20.11 -17.04
N TYR A 264 8.27 -20.96 -17.69
CA TYR A 264 7.06 -20.52 -18.39
C TYR A 264 6.04 -19.88 -17.44
N ILE A 265 5.81 -20.51 -16.28
CA ILE A 265 4.89 -19.99 -15.25
C ILE A 265 5.40 -18.64 -14.74
N ASN A 266 6.70 -18.54 -14.42
CA ASN A 266 7.29 -17.31 -13.91
C ASN A 266 7.26 -16.17 -14.96
N LEU A 267 7.61 -16.48 -16.21
CA LEU A 267 7.56 -15.52 -17.32
C LEU A 267 6.13 -15.01 -17.56
N GLY A 268 5.13 -15.91 -17.58
CA GLY A 268 3.74 -15.54 -17.77
C GLY A 268 3.25 -14.56 -16.70
N VAL A 269 3.57 -14.83 -15.43
CA VAL A 269 3.21 -13.92 -14.33
C VAL A 269 3.96 -12.59 -14.43
N TYR A 270 5.26 -12.59 -14.71
CA TYR A 270 6.03 -11.35 -14.85
C TYR A 270 5.53 -10.47 -16.00
N VAL A 271 5.17 -11.06 -17.14
CA VAL A 271 4.57 -10.32 -18.27
C VAL A 271 3.25 -9.65 -17.87
N ILE A 272 2.43 -10.27 -17.02
CA ILE A 272 1.19 -9.69 -16.48
C ILE A 272 1.48 -8.60 -15.43
N LEU A 273 2.53 -8.76 -14.62
CA LEU A 273 2.92 -7.76 -13.63
C LEU A 273 3.52 -6.49 -14.26
N ALA A 274 4.23 -6.60 -15.39
CA ALA A 274 4.85 -5.47 -16.07
C ALA A 274 3.88 -4.28 -16.33
N PRO A 275 2.71 -4.47 -16.98
CA PRO A 275 1.75 -3.39 -17.20
C PRO A 275 1.16 -2.86 -15.89
N LEU A 276 1.04 -3.69 -14.85
CA LEU A 276 0.57 -3.25 -13.54
C LEU A 276 1.57 -2.31 -12.86
N VAL A 277 2.88 -2.57 -13.00
CA VAL A 277 3.94 -1.67 -12.52
C VAL A 277 3.96 -0.37 -13.31
N VAL A 278 3.79 -0.42 -14.64
CA VAL A 278 3.64 0.78 -15.48
C VAL A 278 2.43 1.59 -15.05
N TYR A 279 1.30 0.94 -14.82
CA TYR A 279 0.08 1.58 -14.34
C TYR A 279 0.31 2.29 -12.99
N ALA A 280 0.98 1.63 -12.04
CA ALA A 280 1.35 2.24 -10.76
C ALA A 280 2.30 3.43 -10.92
N ALA A 281 3.27 3.36 -11.82
CA ALA A 281 4.19 4.47 -12.12
C ALA A 281 3.49 5.68 -12.77
N LEU A 282 2.41 5.45 -13.52
CA LEU A 282 1.55 6.50 -14.09
C LEU A 282 0.47 6.98 -13.11
N GLY A 283 0.25 6.28 -11.99
CA GLY A 283 -0.74 6.62 -10.97
C GLY A 283 -0.69 8.09 -10.50
N PRO A 284 0.50 8.65 -10.17
CA PRO A 284 0.62 10.05 -9.77
C PRO A 284 0.15 11.06 -10.82
N ALA A 285 0.18 10.70 -12.11
CA ALA A 285 -0.29 11.54 -13.21
C ALA A 285 -1.78 11.36 -13.52
N ARG A 286 -2.47 10.42 -12.87
CA ARG A 286 -3.91 10.20 -13.06
C ARG A 286 -4.76 10.74 -11.91
N GLN A 287 -4.14 11.04 -10.78
CA GLN A 287 -4.88 11.40 -9.58
C GLN A 287 -5.44 12.82 -9.68
N SER A 288 -6.77 12.94 -9.71
CA SER A 288 -7.49 14.20 -9.53
C SER A 288 -7.82 14.43 -8.06
N SER A 289 -7.86 15.70 -7.62
CA SER A 289 -8.32 16.10 -6.28
C SER A 289 -9.83 15.96 -6.07
N SER A 290 -10.55 15.33 -7.00
CA SER A 290 -12.02 15.22 -6.99
C SER A 290 -12.59 14.53 -5.74
N PHE A 291 -11.82 13.66 -5.08
CA PHE A 291 -12.28 13.02 -3.84
C PHE A 291 -12.31 13.98 -2.63
N LEU A 292 -11.65 15.14 -2.70
CA LEU A 292 -11.70 16.18 -1.66
C LEU A 292 -12.86 17.15 -1.86
N ARG A 293 -13.64 17.01 -2.95
CA ARG A 293 -14.81 17.83 -3.25
C ARG A 293 -15.81 17.91 -2.09
N PRO A 294 -16.08 16.84 -1.31
CA PRO A 294 -16.95 16.97 -0.15
C PRO A 294 -16.41 18.01 0.85
N TYR A 295 -15.10 18.04 1.10
CA TYR A 295 -14.49 19.01 2.02
C TYR A 295 -14.59 20.46 1.53
N GLU A 296 -14.81 20.71 0.23
CA GLU A 296 -15.05 22.05 -0.32
C GLU A 296 -16.42 22.61 0.10
N MET A 297 -17.35 21.78 0.59
CA MET A 297 -18.62 22.23 1.17
C MET A 297 -18.45 22.95 2.51
N LEU A 298 -17.31 22.80 3.17
CA LEU A 298 -17.04 23.43 4.46
C LEU A 298 -16.57 24.88 4.27
N PRO A 299 -17.13 25.85 5.01
CA PRO A 299 -16.70 27.24 4.93
C PRO A 299 -15.21 27.35 5.29
N GLY A 300 -14.42 28.02 4.45
CA GLY A 300 -12.99 28.23 4.66
C GLY A 300 -12.04 27.20 4.02
N PHE A 301 -12.55 26.13 3.41
CA PHE A 301 -11.74 25.26 2.54
C PHE A 301 -11.72 25.86 1.14
N GLY A 302 -10.90 26.90 0.96
CA GLY A 302 -10.79 27.63 -0.30
C GLY A 302 -10.28 26.72 -1.41
N ALA A 303 -11.02 26.71 -2.53
CA ALA A 303 -10.78 25.98 -3.77
C ALA A 303 -9.35 25.44 -3.89
N LEU A 304 -9.16 24.15 -3.57
CA LEU A 304 -8.04 23.38 -4.06
C LEU A 304 -8.28 23.16 -5.57
N GLY A 305 -8.28 24.27 -6.30
CA GLY A 305 -8.73 24.41 -7.67
C GLY A 305 -8.08 23.32 -8.49
N LEU A 306 -8.95 22.56 -9.16
CA LEU A 306 -8.70 21.49 -10.12
C LEU A 306 -7.20 21.20 -10.24
N VAL A 307 -6.64 20.45 -9.29
CA VAL A 307 -5.21 20.20 -9.27
C VAL A 307 -4.90 19.43 -10.53
N THR A 308 -4.30 20.11 -11.49
CA THR A 308 -3.90 19.49 -12.76
C THR A 308 -2.89 18.39 -12.43
N PRO A 309 -2.98 17.24 -13.10
CA PRO A 309 -2.10 16.12 -12.83
C PRO A 309 -0.67 16.47 -13.26
N VAL A 310 0.13 16.92 -12.32
CA VAL A 310 1.57 17.17 -12.49
C VAL A 310 2.31 16.27 -11.50
N TYR A 311 3.46 15.73 -11.93
CA TYR A 311 4.35 14.89 -11.11
C TYR A 311 4.98 15.68 -9.95
N ASN A 312 4.19 15.97 -8.92
CA ASN A 312 4.56 16.74 -7.73
C ASN A 312 4.34 15.90 -6.47
N ASP A 313 5.04 16.20 -5.36
CA ASP A 313 4.88 15.44 -4.11
C ASP A 313 3.41 15.43 -3.65
N LEU A 314 2.67 16.52 -3.93
CA LEU A 314 1.22 16.61 -3.70
C LEU A 314 0.42 15.46 -4.33
N SER A 315 0.71 15.04 -5.56
CA SER A 315 -0.07 13.98 -6.22
C SER A 315 0.13 12.61 -5.56
N ILE A 316 1.33 12.37 -5.00
CA ILE A 316 1.59 11.18 -4.18
C ILE A 316 0.84 11.25 -2.86
N TYR A 317 0.89 12.38 -2.15
CA TYR A 317 0.10 12.53 -0.91
C TYR A 317 -1.39 12.34 -1.17
N LEU A 318 -1.92 12.88 -2.28
CA LEU A 318 -3.33 12.67 -2.66
C LEU A 318 -3.65 11.21 -2.95
N LEU A 319 -2.75 10.47 -3.61
CA LEU A 319 -2.91 9.04 -3.87
C LEU A 319 -2.96 8.22 -2.57
N PHE A 320 -2.03 8.49 -1.64
CA PHE A 320 -1.99 7.81 -0.34
C PHE A 320 -3.14 8.24 0.59
N LEU A 321 -3.55 9.51 0.52
CA LEU A 321 -4.70 10.00 1.26
C LEU A 321 -5.97 9.29 0.79
N HIS A 322 -6.16 9.13 -0.53
CA HIS A 322 -7.30 8.43 -1.10
C HIS A 322 -7.44 7.00 -0.57
N GLU A 323 -6.37 6.21 -0.52
CA GLU A 323 -6.41 4.86 0.05
C GLU A 323 -6.74 4.84 1.56
N ASN A 324 -6.32 5.87 2.30
CA ASN A 324 -6.51 5.98 3.74
C ASN A 324 -7.80 6.75 4.13
N LEU A 325 -8.60 7.24 3.18
CA LEU A 325 -9.87 7.94 3.46
C LEU A 325 -10.84 7.10 4.30
N SER A 326 -10.80 5.77 4.13
CA SER A 326 -11.64 4.86 4.90
C SER A 326 -11.39 4.90 6.42
N ALA A 327 -10.22 5.39 6.85
CA ALA A 327 -9.86 5.59 8.24
C ALA A 327 -10.36 6.94 8.80
N LEU A 328 -10.65 7.92 7.95
CA LEU A 328 -11.21 9.21 8.34
C LEU A 328 -12.70 9.05 8.64
N LYS A 329 -13.08 9.31 9.90
CA LYS A 329 -14.49 9.33 10.31
C LYS A 329 -15.20 10.59 9.80
N SER A 330 -14.51 11.74 9.79
CA SER A 330 -15.06 13.00 9.26
C SER A 330 -15.49 12.88 7.80
N PHE A 331 -14.70 12.19 6.97
CA PHE A 331 -15.01 11.97 5.56
C PHE A 331 -16.31 11.19 5.36
N LYS A 332 -16.53 10.11 6.13
CA LYS A 332 -17.78 9.33 6.06
C LYS A 332 -19.00 10.17 6.44
N CYS A 333 -18.86 10.97 7.50
CA CYS A 333 -19.90 11.89 7.93
C CYS A 333 -20.21 12.93 6.84
N LEU A 334 -19.19 13.47 6.19
CA LEU A 334 -19.36 14.44 5.10
C LEU A 334 -20.02 13.82 3.87
N GLN A 335 -19.66 12.59 3.51
CA GLN A 335 -20.23 11.89 2.37
C GLN A 335 -21.73 11.59 2.58
N VAL A 336 -22.12 11.25 3.82
CA VAL A 336 -23.55 11.14 4.16
C VAL A 336 -24.25 12.50 4.04
N LEU A 337 -23.58 13.58 4.41
CA LEU A 337 -24.13 14.94 4.27
C LEU A 337 -24.34 15.33 2.81
N GLU A 338 -23.38 15.03 1.94
CA GLU A 338 -23.47 15.26 0.48
C GLU A 338 -24.62 14.45 -0.13
N LEU A 339 -24.78 13.18 0.24
CA LEU A 339 -25.89 12.35 -0.22
C LEU A 339 -27.26 12.84 0.27
N LEU A 340 -27.34 13.37 1.50
CA LEU A 340 -28.57 13.98 2.01
C LEU A 340 -28.89 15.29 1.29
N GLN A 341 -27.88 16.07 0.92
CA GLN A 341 -28.04 17.29 0.14
C GLN A 341 -28.47 17.01 -1.31
N GLU A 342 -28.02 15.91 -1.91
CA GLU A 342 -28.44 15.49 -3.26
C GLU A 342 -29.84 14.83 -3.27
N ALA A 343 -30.27 14.22 -2.17
CA ALA A 343 -31.57 13.56 -2.05
C ALA A 343 -32.72 14.53 -1.76
N ASP A 344 -32.43 15.72 -1.23
CA ASP A 344 -33.42 16.75 -0.95
C ASP A 344 -33.49 17.72 -2.15
N ASP A 345 -34.56 17.62 -2.93
CA ASP A 345 -34.77 18.36 -4.20
C ASP A 345 -34.88 19.90 -3.98
N GLU A 346 -35.01 20.35 -2.73
CA GLU A 346 -34.92 21.74 -2.33
C GLU A 346 -33.53 22.02 -1.77
N GLY A 347 -32.70 22.76 -2.53
CA GLY A 347 -31.33 23.07 -2.18
C GLY A 347 -31.18 23.78 -0.82
N PHE A 348 -31.06 23.02 0.26
CA PHE A 348 -30.69 23.54 1.56
C PHE A 348 -29.25 24.05 1.50
N ASP A 349 -29.09 25.30 1.95
CA ASP A 349 -27.79 25.92 2.07
C ASP A 349 -26.92 25.07 3.03
N THR A 350 -25.67 24.78 2.67
CA THR A 350 -24.75 23.94 3.46
C THR A 350 -24.65 24.38 4.92
N MET A 351 -24.75 25.70 5.15
CA MET A 351 -24.85 26.33 6.47
C MET A 351 -26.11 25.90 7.25
N CYS A 352 -27.25 25.72 6.60
CA CYS A 352 -28.52 25.32 7.21
C CYS A 352 -28.50 23.84 7.64
N LEU A 353 -27.89 22.96 6.83
CA LEU A 353 -27.64 21.55 7.17
C LEU A 353 -26.63 21.39 8.32
N LEU A 354 -25.54 22.16 8.30
CA LEU A 354 -24.58 22.20 9.40
C LEU A 354 -25.20 22.84 10.67
N ARG A 355 -26.11 23.80 10.51
CA ARG A 355 -26.86 24.44 11.61
C ARG A 355 -27.87 23.48 12.22
N SER A 356 -28.63 22.71 11.43
CA SER A 356 -29.57 21.71 11.95
C SER A 356 -28.85 20.59 12.71
N LEU A 357 -27.70 20.14 12.21
CA LEU A 357 -26.80 19.24 12.95
C LEU A 357 -26.26 19.84 14.25
N GLY A 358 -26.00 21.16 14.28
CA GLY A 358 -25.59 21.89 15.48
C GLY A 358 -26.71 22.10 16.50
N GLN A 359 -27.95 22.30 16.04
CA GLN A 359 -29.16 22.59 16.84
C GLN A 359 -29.72 21.35 17.56
N VAL A 360 -29.58 20.15 16.98
CA VAL A 360 -30.06 18.90 17.63
C VAL A 360 -29.40 18.67 19.01
N LYS A 361 -28.30 19.37 19.34
CA LYS A 361 -27.64 19.31 20.66
C LYS A 361 -28.12 20.37 21.68
N THR A 362 -29.04 21.28 21.36
CA THR A 362 -29.34 22.44 22.24
C THR A 362 -30.71 22.48 22.92
N ASP A 363 -31.68 21.64 22.59
CA ASP A 363 -33.04 21.87 23.11
C ASP A 363 -33.35 21.31 24.51
N VAL A 364 -32.39 20.71 25.23
CA VAL A 364 -32.71 20.10 26.56
C VAL A 364 -31.75 20.45 27.70
N LEU A 365 -30.62 21.14 27.47
CA LEU A 365 -29.65 21.38 28.55
C LEU A 365 -29.81 22.68 29.36
N ASP A 366 -30.80 23.54 29.06
CA ASP A 366 -30.91 24.87 29.69
C ASP A 366 -32.14 25.11 30.59
N SER A 367 -32.81 24.05 31.09
CA SER A 367 -33.99 24.23 31.99
C SER A 367 -33.89 23.54 33.36
N LYS A 368 -32.69 23.39 33.93
CA LYS A 368 -32.60 22.93 35.34
C LYS A 368 -31.37 23.37 36.10
N LYS A 369 -31.33 24.63 36.54
CA LYS A 369 -30.72 25.00 37.84
C LYS A 369 -30.97 26.46 38.24
N THR A 370 -32.09 26.70 38.93
CA THR A 370 -32.10 27.63 40.07
C THR A 370 -33.27 27.32 41.01
N CYS A 371 -33.02 26.51 42.03
CA CYS A 371 -33.67 26.67 43.33
C CYS A 371 -32.59 26.46 44.38
N SER A 372 -32.07 27.58 44.89
CA SER A 372 -31.17 27.64 46.03
C SER A 372 -31.92 27.19 47.27
N HIS A 373 -31.31 26.24 47.97
CA HIS A 373 -31.60 25.90 49.36
C HIS A 373 -31.51 27.19 50.21
N LYS A 374 -32.51 27.48 51.03
CA LYS A 374 -32.44 28.47 52.12
C LYS A 374 -32.65 27.70 53.41
N ASP A 375 -31.59 27.60 54.20
CA ASP A 375 -31.69 27.32 55.62
C ASP A 375 -32.38 28.49 56.33
N ASN A 376 -33.28 28.18 57.26
CA ASN A 376 -33.56 29.02 58.41
C ASN A 376 -33.86 28.13 59.63
N LYS A 377 -33.05 28.34 60.66
CA LYS A 377 -33.25 27.95 62.07
C LYS A 377 -34.61 28.42 62.60
N GLU A 378 -35.28 27.66 63.47
CA GLU A 378 -35.21 27.74 64.95
C GLU A 378 -36.32 26.89 65.63
N THR A 379 -35.95 26.19 66.73
CA THR A 379 -36.67 25.84 68.00
C THR A 379 -38.20 25.75 68.02
N ASP A 380 -38.87 24.81 68.72
CA ASP A 380 -38.76 24.44 70.15
C ASP A 380 -39.76 23.27 70.41
N LYS A 381 -39.47 22.39 71.40
CA LYS A 381 -40.38 21.57 72.28
C LYS A 381 -41.52 20.72 71.67
N ALA A 382 -42.12 19.71 72.30
CA ALA A 382 -41.94 18.82 73.45
C ALA A 382 -43.04 17.72 73.27
N GLU A 383 -42.90 16.59 73.98
CA GLU A 383 -43.94 15.67 74.55
C GLU A 383 -45.28 15.52 73.78
N GLU A 384 -45.75 14.33 73.41
CA GLU A 384 -46.00 13.12 74.21
C GLU A 384 -46.27 11.93 73.27
#